data_AF-A0A2V9TSV9-F1
#
_entry.id   AF-A0A2V9TSV9-F1
#
_cell.length_a   1.000
_cell.length_b   1.000
_cell.length_c   1.000
_cell.angle_alpha   90.00
_cell.angle_beta   90.00
_cell.angle_gamma   90.00
#
_symmetry.space_group_name_H-M   'P 1'
#
loop_
_entity.id
_entity.type
_entity.pdbx_description
1 polymer ?
#
loop_
_entity_poly.entity_id
_entity_poly.type
_entity_poly.pdbx_seq_one_letter_code
_entity_poly.pdbx_strand_id
1 'polypeptide(L)'
;LLFVYSIARQRRVGSWVWYLLIPVAVLVGYEFLTAKMYGHGLLFTAADFSRKRRLYDHATRTARGLVALSYAGGCTLPALVFAPIVWSRRQIMLGLLWSGVASYLMMHGRVHLGVPVGGYMATAMRHHHWLLISSHLILFIAGGTSVLALAVADYWHERDAASLFLALWVLGTFVFTAFLNWTINARSVLPLIPATAILLARRLERIREVPNRRLTASIVAALLLSGFVSFWITRADTELANSARSAAFAVYERTHGKGGTVWFIGHWGFQYYMESLGARPLDWLNPQVNNGDFVAVPYNNLWPSDRSDDFLGPKEQFGVQLHSHASTICPELGAGFYYSHWALIPYVIGPIPGGHYSIVRLEP
;
A
#
# COMPACT_ATOMS: atom_id res chain seq x y z
N LEU A 1 19.28 -13.89 5.86
CA LEU A 1 20.07 -13.04 4.94
C LEU A 1 21.57 -13.07 5.29
N LEU A 2 22.00 -12.44 6.40
CA LEU A 2 23.42 -12.31 6.76
C LEU A 2 24.14 -13.66 6.96
N PHE A 3 23.46 -14.67 7.50
CA PHE A 3 24.03 -16.02 7.63
C PHE A 3 24.43 -16.61 6.28
N VAL A 4 23.53 -16.55 5.29
CA VAL A 4 23.78 -17.08 3.94
C VAL A 4 24.90 -16.30 3.25
N TYR A 5 24.91 -14.98 3.39
CA TYR A 5 26.00 -14.13 2.90
C TYR A 5 27.36 -14.54 3.49
N SER A 6 27.45 -14.70 4.81
CA SER A 6 28.70 -15.06 5.48
C SER A 6 29.19 -16.45 5.09
N ILE A 7 28.29 -17.44 4.92
CA ILE A 7 28.65 -18.75 4.39
C ILE A 7 29.18 -18.63 2.96
N ALA A 8 28.46 -17.92 2.08
CA ALA A 8 28.87 -17.76 0.69
C ALA A 8 30.23 -17.07 0.57
N ARG A 9 30.51 -16.09 1.43
CA ARG A 9 31.77 -15.34 1.45
C ARG A 9 32.92 -16.12 2.07
N GLN A 10 32.71 -16.79 3.20
CA GLN A 10 33.78 -17.44 3.96
C GLN A 10 33.96 -18.92 3.59
N ARG A 11 32.97 -19.54 2.92
CA ARG A 11 32.91 -20.97 2.57
C ARG A 11 33.05 -21.94 3.74
N ARG A 12 32.96 -21.45 4.98
CA ARG A 12 33.02 -22.23 6.21
C ARG A 12 32.18 -21.59 7.31
N VAL A 13 31.67 -22.41 8.21
CA VAL A 13 31.00 -21.98 9.43
C VAL A 13 32.07 -21.65 10.47
N GLY A 14 32.00 -20.46 11.07
CA GLY A 14 32.98 -19.99 12.06
C GLY A 14 32.32 -19.36 13.28
N SER A 15 33.14 -18.85 14.20
CA SER A 15 32.68 -18.22 15.45
C SER A 15 31.75 -17.02 15.24
N TRP A 16 31.75 -16.43 14.04
CA TRP A 16 30.82 -15.36 13.66
C TRP A 16 29.34 -15.75 13.73
N VAL A 17 29.00 -17.04 13.67
CA VAL A 17 27.61 -17.51 13.81
C VAL A 17 27.02 -17.11 15.16
N TRP A 18 27.83 -17.10 16.22
CA TRP A 18 27.38 -16.70 17.56
C TRP A 18 26.80 -15.28 17.57
N TYR A 19 27.40 -14.35 16.82
CA TYR A 19 26.87 -12.99 16.70
C TYR A 19 25.52 -12.95 15.98
N LEU A 20 25.25 -13.85 15.05
CA LEU A 20 23.96 -13.94 14.35
C LEU A 20 22.86 -14.60 15.19
N LEU A 21 23.22 -15.29 16.27
CA LEU A 21 22.25 -15.81 17.24
C LEU A 21 21.76 -14.72 18.21
N ILE A 22 22.48 -13.59 18.34
CA ILE A 22 22.07 -12.50 19.24
C ILE A 22 20.67 -11.97 18.88
N PRO A 23 20.36 -11.59 17.62
CA PRO A 23 19.01 -11.13 17.28
C PRO A 23 17.94 -12.21 17.51
N VAL A 24 18.27 -13.48 17.30
CA VAL A 24 17.36 -14.61 17.54
C VAL A 24 17.07 -14.73 19.04
N ALA A 25 18.10 -14.68 19.89
CA ALA A 25 17.96 -14.71 21.33
C ALA A 25 17.15 -13.52 21.86
N VAL A 26 17.36 -12.32 21.29
CA VAL A 26 16.56 -11.13 21.62
C VAL A 26 15.09 -11.32 21.25
N LEU A 27 14.78 -11.85 20.06
CA LEU A 27 13.40 -12.10 19.65
C LEU A 27 12.73 -13.16 20.52
N VAL A 28 13.44 -14.22 20.88
CA VAL A 28 12.97 -15.26 21.81
C VAL A 28 12.71 -14.65 23.20
N GLY A 29 13.65 -13.84 23.71
CA GLY A 29 13.49 -13.14 24.99
C GLY A 29 12.31 -12.18 24.98
N TYR A 30 12.11 -11.43 23.89
CA TYR A 30 10.94 -10.56 23.70
C TYR A 30 9.63 -11.35 23.69
N GLU A 31 9.60 -12.50 23.03
CA GLU A 31 8.42 -13.38 23.01
C GLU A 31 8.07 -13.88 24.42
N PHE A 32 9.05 -14.34 25.20
CA PHE A 32 8.83 -14.76 26.59
C PHE A 32 8.42 -13.60 27.50
N LEU A 33 9.05 -12.44 27.34
CA LEU A 33 8.73 -11.26 28.13
C LEU A 33 7.29 -10.80 27.88
N THR A 34 6.87 -10.74 26.61
CA THR A 34 5.50 -10.38 26.24
C THR A 34 4.49 -11.43 26.68
N ALA A 35 4.82 -12.72 26.57
CA ALA A 35 4.00 -13.79 27.13
C ALA A 35 3.78 -13.64 28.64
N LYS A 36 4.82 -13.24 29.39
CA LYS A 36 4.70 -12.98 30.83
C LYS A 36 3.85 -11.74 31.15
N MET A 37 3.98 -10.66 30.37
CA MET A 37 3.27 -9.39 30.63
C MET A 37 1.81 -9.41 30.17
N TYR A 38 1.53 -10.05 29.02
CA TYR A 38 0.22 -9.98 28.35
C TYR A 38 -0.51 -11.34 28.29
N GLY A 39 0.09 -12.40 28.86
CA GLY A 39 -0.46 -13.77 28.84
C GLY A 39 -0.28 -14.52 27.51
N HIS A 40 0.31 -13.88 26.50
CA HIS A 40 0.60 -14.48 25.19
C HIS A 40 1.78 -13.75 24.52
N GLY A 41 2.52 -14.48 23.68
CA GLY A 41 3.64 -13.92 22.93
C GLY A 41 3.18 -13.12 21.72
N LEU A 42 3.70 -11.90 21.55
CA LEU A 42 3.24 -10.98 20.51
C LEU A 42 3.71 -11.38 19.10
N LEU A 43 4.89 -11.99 18.95
CA LEU A 43 5.40 -12.40 17.64
C LEU A 43 4.60 -13.58 17.10
N PHE A 44 4.36 -14.61 17.91
CA PHE A 44 3.56 -15.76 17.48
C PHE A 44 2.11 -15.36 17.22
N THR A 45 1.54 -14.49 18.06
CA THR A 45 0.17 -13.97 17.86
C THR A 45 0.05 -13.18 16.57
N ALA A 46 1.02 -12.33 16.24
CA ALA A 46 1.05 -11.61 14.97
C ALA A 46 1.19 -12.56 13.75
N ALA A 47 2.01 -13.61 13.87
CA ALA A 47 2.17 -14.62 12.83
C ALA A 47 0.88 -15.43 12.63
N ASP A 48 0.22 -15.84 13.71
CA ASP A 48 -1.07 -16.55 13.67
C ASP A 48 -2.19 -15.68 13.11
N PHE A 49 -2.29 -14.42 13.54
CA PHE A 49 -3.21 -13.43 12.97
C PHE A 49 -2.98 -13.32 11.46
N SER A 50 -1.72 -13.19 11.04
CA SER A 50 -1.38 -13.07 9.62
C SER A 50 -1.78 -14.30 8.83
N ARG A 51 -1.57 -15.49 9.38
CA ARG A 51 -2.02 -16.75 8.77
C ARG A 51 -3.54 -16.81 8.67
N LYS A 52 -4.26 -16.56 9.77
CA LYS A 52 -5.73 -16.61 9.83
C LYS A 52 -6.36 -15.61 8.87
N ARG A 53 -5.85 -14.37 8.83
CA ARG A 53 -6.38 -13.34 7.94
C ARG A 53 -6.18 -13.68 6.46
N ARG A 54 -5.03 -14.24 6.09
CA ARG A 54 -4.81 -14.73 4.72
C ARG A 54 -5.77 -15.86 4.30
N LEU A 55 -6.12 -16.73 5.24
CA LEU A 55 -7.10 -17.80 4.99
C LEU A 55 -8.51 -17.22 4.80
N TYR A 56 -8.87 -16.22 5.61
CA TYR A 56 -10.15 -15.51 5.50
C TYR A 56 -10.29 -14.72 4.20
N ASP A 57 -9.22 -14.06 3.75
CA ASP A 57 -9.27 -13.25 2.54
C ASP A 57 -9.52 -14.09 1.28
N HIS A 58 -9.27 -15.41 1.29
CA HIS A 58 -9.43 -16.34 0.16
C HIS A 58 -8.68 -15.98 -1.15
N ALA A 59 -7.86 -14.92 -1.16
CA ALA A 59 -7.08 -14.52 -2.32
C ALA A 59 -6.09 -15.62 -2.76
N THR A 60 -6.00 -15.87 -4.07
CA THR A 60 -5.04 -16.83 -4.61
C THR A 60 -3.59 -16.37 -4.38
N ARG A 61 -2.65 -17.31 -4.30
CA ARG A 61 -1.22 -16.98 -4.21
C ARG A 61 -0.76 -16.13 -5.39
N THR A 62 -1.30 -16.41 -6.58
CA THR A 62 -1.04 -15.62 -7.79
C THR A 62 -1.52 -14.19 -7.65
N ALA A 63 -2.74 -13.94 -7.15
CA ALA A 63 -3.25 -12.60 -6.86
C ALA A 63 -2.28 -11.82 -5.97
N ARG A 64 -1.85 -12.44 -4.86
CA ARG A 64 -0.95 -11.81 -3.89
C ARG A 64 0.42 -11.50 -4.50
N GLY A 65 0.95 -12.41 -5.33
CA GLY A 65 2.19 -12.18 -6.07
C GLY A 65 2.08 -10.98 -7.02
N LEU A 66 0.99 -10.89 -7.79
CA LEU A 66 0.77 -9.78 -8.74
C LEU A 66 0.55 -8.44 -8.04
N VAL A 67 -0.25 -8.41 -6.98
CA VAL A 67 -0.43 -7.20 -6.16
C VAL A 67 0.89 -6.80 -5.50
N ALA A 68 1.68 -7.75 -4.99
CA ALA A 68 2.99 -7.45 -4.44
C ALA A 68 3.97 -6.92 -5.50
N LEU A 69 3.91 -7.40 -6.75
CA LEU A 69 4.67 -6.84 -7.87
C LEU A 69 4.24 -5.41 -8.15
N SER A 70 2.94 -5.13 -8.16
CA SER A 70 2.43 -3.78 -8.31
C SER A 70 2.95 -2.85 -7.21
N TYR A 71 2.92 -3.27 -5.95
CA TYR A 71 3.45 -2.45 -4.85
C TYR A 71 4.97 -2.30 -4.92
N ALA A 72 5.70 -3.36 -5.26
CA ALA A 72 7.14 -3.29 -5.46
C ALA A 72 7.52 -2.27 -6.56
N GLY A 73 6.80 -2.27 -7.68
CA GLY A 73 7.05 -1.34 -8.78
C GLY A 73 6.58 0.09 -8.50
N GLY A 74 5.37 0.26 -8.00
CA GLY A 74 4.82 1.59 -7.68
C GLY A 74 5.58 2.28 -6.54
N CYS A 75 6.01 1.54 -5.52
CA CYS A 75 6.86 2.11 -4.45
C CYS A 75 8.33 2.27 -4.86
N THR A 76 8.74 1.71 -5.99
CA THR A 76 10.12 1.80 -6.50
C THR A 76 10.12 2.37 -7.92
N LEU A 77 9.48 3.53 -8.10
CA LEU A 77 9.38 4.27 -9.36
C LEU A 77 10.68 4.34 -10.18
N PRO A 78 11.88 4.56 -9.58
CA PRO A 78 13.12 4.53 -10.33
C PRO A 78 13.31 3.22 -11.15
N ALA A 79 12.93 2.06 -10.63
CA ALA A 79 13.07 0.81 -11.38
C ALA A 79 12.21 0.74 -12.66
N LEU A 80 11.12 1.52 -12.71
CA LEU A 80 10.28 1.69 -13.88
C LEU A 80 10.83 2.75 -14.83
N VAL A 81 11.16 3.93 -14.29
CA VAL A 81 11.63 5.07 -15.11
C VAL A 81 13.00 4.79 -15.73
N PHE A 82 13.87 4.06 -15.04
CA PHE A 82 15.18 3.63 -15.57
C PHE A 82 15.08 2.45 -16.53
N ALA A 83 13.93 1.80 -16.69
CA ALA A 83 13.79 0.60 -17.52
C ALA A 83 14.31 0.78 -18.97
N PRO A 84 14.04 1.90 -19.68
CA PRO A 84 14.58 2.15 -21.02
C PRO A 84 16.11 2.25 -21.10
N ILE A 85 16.77 2.51 -19.96
CA ILE A 85 18.23 2.64 -19.86
C ILE A 85 18.84 1.27 -19.54
N VAL A 86 18.27 0.54 -18.58
CA VAL A 86 18.88 -0.68 -18.03
C VAL A 86 18.47 -1.98 -18.74
N TRP A 87 17.38 -1.94 -19.52
CA TRP A 87 16.83 -3.09 -20.24
C TRP A 87 16.77 -2.85 -21.75
N SER A 88 16.95 -3.92 -22.52
CA SER A 88 16.74 -3.87 -23.97
C SER A 88 15.26 -3.69 -24.31
N ARG A 89 14.97 -3.13 -25.50
CA ARG A 89 13.58 -2.95 -25.99
C ARG A 89 12.77 -4.25 -25.96
N ARG A 90 13.39 -5.39 -26.29
CA ARG A 90 12.75 -6.71 -26.24
C ARG A 90 12.33 -7.09 -24.82
N GLN A 91 13.20 -6.87 -23.83
CA GLN A 91 12.89 -7.16 -22.43
C GLN A 91 11.77 -6.27 -21.88
N ILE A 92 11.76 -4.98 -22.27
CA ILE A 92 10.69 -4.05 -21.91
C ILE A 92 9.36 -4.52 -22.50
N MET A 93 9.34 -4.88 -23.78
CA MET A 93 8.13 -5.40 -24.44
C MET A 93 7.62 -6.69 -23.79
N LEU A 94 8.52 -7.63 -23.44
CA LEU A 94 8.14 -8.85 -22.72
C LEU A 94 7.57 -8.53 -21.33
N GLY A 95 8.18 -7.58 -20.60
CA GLY A 95 7.68 -7.13 -19.30
C GLY A 95 6.30 -6.48 -19.39
N LEU A 96 6.08 -5.63 -20.39
CA LEU A 96 4.77 -4.99 -20.64
C LEU A 96 3.73 -6.01 -21.10
N LEU A 97 4.08 -6.95 -21.97
CA LEU A 97 3.18 -8.00 -22.44
C LEU A 97 2.74 -8.90 -21.27
N TRP A 98 3.69 -9.37 -20.45
CA TRP A 98 3.42 -10.14 -19.25
C TRP A 98 2.49 -9.37 -18.29
N SER A 99 2.79 -8.09 -18.03
CA SER A 99 2.01 -7.26 -17.13
C SER A 99 0.61 -6.98 -17.68
N GLY A 100 0.48 -6.84 -19.00
CA GLY A 100 -0.79 -6.74 -19.72
C GLY A 100 -1.65 -7.99 -19.57
N VAL A 101 -1.07 -9.17 -19.78
CA VAL A 101 -1.75 -10.46 -19.56
C VAL A 101 -2.16 -10.60 -18.09
N ALA A 102 -1.28 -10.28 -17.15
CA ALA A 102 -1.60 -10.33 -15.72
C ALA A 102 -2.77 -9.40 -15.36
N SER A 103 -2.75 -8.15 -15.83
CA SER A 103 -3.83 -7.18 -15.63
C SER A 103 -5.14 -7.65 -16.25
N TYR A 104 -5.10 -8.19 -17.46
CA TYR A 104 -6.27 -8.74 -18.15
C TYR A 104 -6.90 -9.91 -17.36
N LEU A 105 -6.07 -10.83 -16.86
CA LEU A 105 -6.54 -11.96 -16.05
C LEU A 105 -7.15 -11.51 -14.70
N MET A 106 -6.61 -10.45 -14.09
CA MET A 106 -7.20 -9.84 -12.88
C MET A 106 -8.54 -9.16 -13.18
N MET A 107 -8.61 -8.38 -14.27
CA MET A 107 -9.81 -7.67 -14.71
C MET A 107 -10.99 -8.62 -14.99
N HIS A 108 -10.73 -9.74 -15.65
CA HIS A 108 -11.75 -10.75 -15.96
C HIS A 108 -12.01 -11.75 -14.82
N GLY A 109 -11.45 -11.52 -13.62
CA GLY A 109 -11.69 -12.38 -12.45
C GLY A 109 -11.12 -13.80 -12.58
N ARG A 110 -10.23 -14.05 -13.56
CA ARG A 110 -9.54 -15.35 -13.72
C ARG A 110 -8.53 -15.58 -12.60
N VAL A 111 -8.01 -14.49 -12.02
CA VAL A 111 -7.22 -14.51 -10.78
C VAL A 111 -8.14 -14.10 -9.63
N HIS A 112 -8.44 -15.04 -8.74
CA HIS A 112 -9.31 -14.76 -7.59
C HIS A 112 -8.59 -13.88 -6.58
N LEU A 113 -9.04 -12.62 -6.48
CA LEU A 113 -8.51 -11.55 -5.63
C LEU A 113 -8.95 -11.68 -4.16
N GLY A 114 -9.84 -12.64 -3.86
CA GLY A 114 -10.37 -12.89 -2.52
C GLY A 114 -11.71 -12.23 -2.25
N VAL A 115 -12.05 -12.11 -0.96
CA VAL A 115 -13.17 -11.29 -0.46
C VAL A 115 -13.13 -9.92 -1.18
N PRO A 116 -14.27 -9.39 -1.65
CA PRO A 116 -14.31 -8.21 -2.50
C PRO A 116 -13.44 -7.10 -1.92
N VAL A 117 -12.31 -6.86 -2.59
CA VAL A 117 -11.26 -5.94 -2.17
C VAL A 117 -11.90 -4.56 -2.06
N GLY A 118 -12.04 -4.05 -0.84
CA GLY A 118 -12.71 -2.79 -0.56
C GLY A 118 -14.22 -2.84 -0.36
N GLY A 119 -14.82 -4.02 -0.23
CA GLY A 119 -16.26 -4.22 -0.10
C GLY A 119 -17.00 -4.32 -1.44
N TYR A 120 -18.29 -4.69 -1.38
CA TYR A 120 -19.12 -4.91 -2.56
C TYR A 120 -19.30 -3.63 -3.39
N MET A 121 -19.50 -2.48 -2.75
CA MET A 121 -19.69 -1.21 -3.47
C MET A 121 -18.41 -0.73 -4.17
N ALA A 122 -17.25 -0.80 -3.51
CA ALA A 122 -15.98 -0.47 -4.18
C ALA A 122 -15.69 -1.42 -5.35
N THR A 123 -16.06 -2.70 -5.21
CA THR A 123 -15.94 -3.67 -6.30
C THR A 123 -16.84 -3.32 -7.48
N ALA A 124 -18.09 -2.92 -7.22
CA ALA A 124 -19.02 -2.46 -8.25
C ALA A 124 -18.47 -1.22 -8.98
N MET A 125 -18.01 -0.21 -8.24
CA MET A 125 -17.49 1.04 -8.82
C MET A 125 -16.24 0.80 -9.67
N ARG A 126 -15.33 -0.09 -9.25
CA ARG A 126 -14.12 -0.44 -10.02
C ARG A 126 -14.40 -0.93 -11.43
N HIS A 127 -15.56 -1.56 -11.68
CA HIS A 127 -15.90 -2.05 -13.02
C HIS A 127 -15.91 -0.91 -14.06
N HIS A 128 -16.24 0.31 -13.66
CA HIS A 128 -16.24 1.49 -14.53
C HIS A 128 -14.85 2.10 -14.74
N HIS A 129 -13.86 1.75 -13.91
CA HIS A 129 -12.53 2.37 -13.91
C HIS A 129 -11.41 1.42 -14.33
N TRP A 130 -11.74 0.22 -14.82
CA TRP A 130 -10.74 -0.81 -15.16
C TRP A 130 -9.68 -0.36 -16.16
N LEU A 131 -9.99 0.55 -17.07
CA LEU A 131 -9.00 1.07 -18.01
C LEU A 131 -7.90 1.87 -17.29
N LEU A 132 -8.29 2.73 -16.34
CA LEU A 132 -7.34 3.50 -15.52
C LEU A 132 -6.57 2.60 -14.55
N ILE A 133 -7.26 1.65 -13.93
CA ILE A 133 -6.65 0.69 -13.00
C ILE A 133 -5.64 -0.21 -13.75
N SER A 134 -6.02 -0.70 -14.93
CA SER A 134 -5.17 -1.57 -15.73
C SER A 134 -3.91 -0.86 -16.24
N SER A 135 -3.99 0.41 -16.63
CA SER A 135 -2.80 1.15 -17.06
C SER A 135 -1.78 1.26 -15.94
N HIS A 136 -2.22 1.57 -14.71
CA HIS A 136 -1.37 1.59 -13.53
C HIS A 136 -0.85 0.20 -13.16
N LEU A 137 -1.70 -0.82 -13.20
CA LEU A 137 -1.29 -2.21 -12.91
C LEU A 137 -0.21 -2.68 -13.89
N ILE A 138 -0.37 -2.44 -15.18
CA ILE A 138 0.61 -2.84 -16.20
C ILE A 138 1.97 -2.19 -15.91
N LEU A 139 1.97 -0.87 -15.67
CA LEU A 139 3.18 -0.13 -15.36
C LEU A 139 3.83 -0.64 -14.06
N PHE A 140 3.06 -0.74 -12.99
CA PHE A 140 3.59 -1.13 -11.68
C PHE A 140 4.02 -2.60 -11.62
N ILE A 141 3.30 -3.53 -12.23
CA ILE A 141 3.74 -4.94 -12.32
C ILE A 141 5.02 -5.03 -13.16
N ALA A 142 5.14 -4.26 -14.25
CA ALA A 142 6.37 -4.22 -15.04
C ALA A 142 7.54 -3.64 -14.21
N GLY A 143 7.29 -2.59 -13.43
CA GLY A 143 8.27 -2.03 -12.49
C GLY A 143 8.70 -3.04 -11.43
N GLY A 144 7.77 -3.74 -10.78
CA GLY A 144 8.09 -4.77 -9.79
C GLY A 144 8.86 -5.95 -10.41
N THR A 145 8.48 -6.33 -11.63
CA THR A 145 9.19 -7.36 -12.40
C THR A 145 10.61 -6.91 -12.73
N SER A 146 10.80 -5.64 -13.12
CA SER A 146 12.11 -5.01 -13.33
C SER A 146 12.97 -5.10 -12.07
N VAL A 147 12.41 -4.82 -10.88
CA VAL A 147 13.13 -4.95 -9.60
C VAL A 147 13.61 -6.38 -9.35
N LEU A 148 12.73 -7.37 -9.49
CA LEU A 148 13.11 -8.77 -9.28
C LEU A 148 14.13 -9.23 -10.34
N ALA A 149 13.93 -8.83 -11.60
CA ALA A 149 14.83 -9.15 -12.69
C ALA A 149 16.21 -8.52 -12.52
N LEU A 150 16.32 -7.31 -11.97
CA LEU A 150 17.61 -6.69 -11.64
C LEU A 150 18.38 -7.54 -10.62
N ALA A 151 17.70 -8.00 -9.58
CA ALA A 151 18.30 -8.83 -8.54
C ALA A 151 18.79 -10.18 -9.07
N VAL A 152 17.98 -10.84 -9.91
CA VAL A 152 18.34 -12.12 -10.55
C VAL A 152 19.46 -11.95 -11.57
N ALA A 153 19.38 -10.91 -12.42
CA ALA A 153 20.39 -10.65 -13.45
C ALA A 153 21.75 -10.27 -12.86
N ASP A 154 21.77 -9.53 -11.75
CA ASP A 154 23.01 -9.20 -11.04
C ASP A 154 23.68 -10.46 -10.49
N TYR A 155 22.92 -11.32 -9.80
CA TYR A 155 23.44 -12.60 -9.28
C TYR A 155 23.90 -13.55 -10.39
N TRP A 156 23.15 -13.68 -11.48
CA TRP A 156 23.54 -14.54 -12.59
C TRP A 156 24.85 -14.14 -13.26
N HIS A 157 25.15 -12.84 -13.28
CA HIS A 157 26.36 -12.33 -13.90
C HIS A 157 27.57 -12.38 -12.96
N GLU A 158 27.41 -11.90 -11.72
CA GLU A 158 28.53 -11.73 -10.79
C GLU A 158 28.85 -13.01 -10.02
N ARG A 159 27.80 -13.77 -9.64
CA ARG A 159 27.89 -15.06 -8.92
C ARG A 159 28.78 -15.00 -7.66
N ASP A 160 28.80 -13.85 -7.01
CA ASP A 160 29.57 -13.59 -5.80
C ASP A 160 28.68 -13.48 -4.55
N ALA A 161 29.30 -13.39 -3.38
CA ALA A 161 28.56 -13.28 -2.12
C ALA A 161 27.72 -11.99 -2.06
N ALA A 162 28.20 -10.88 -2.62
CA ALA A 162 27.52 -9.59 -2.57
C ALA A 162 26.23 -9.58 -3.44
N SER A 163 26.30 -10.10 -4.67
CA SER A 163 25.13 -10.25 -5.55
C SER A 163 24.13 -11.26 -4.98
N LEU A 164 24.59 -12.35 -4.36
CA LEU A 164 23.70 -13.27 -3.64
C LEU A 164 22.98 -12.56 -2.48
N PHE A 165 23.70 -11.72 -1.74
CA PHE A 165 23.11 -10.93 -0.65
C PHE A 165 22.03 -9.97 -1.17
N LEU A 166 22.29 -9.23 -2.24
CA LEU A 166 21.30 -8.34 -2.84
C LEU A 166 20.08 -9.12 -3.38
N ALA A 167 20.32 -10.27 -4.02
CA ALA A 167 19.24 -11.13 -4.51
C ALA A 167 18.34 -11.64 -3.38
N LEU A 168 18.94 -12.18 -2.31
CA LEU A 168 18.19 -12.65 -1.14
C LEU A 168 17.51 -11.51 -0.38
N TRP A 169 18.07 -10.30 -0.39
CA TRP A 169 17.44 -9.14 0.22
C TRP A 169 16.16 -8.78 -0.55
N VAL A 170 16.26 -8.56 -1.86
CA VAL A 170 15.09 -8.21 -2.70
C VAL A 170 14.04 -9.32 -2.67
N LEU A 171 14.44 -10.57 -2.94
CA LEU A 171 13.51 -11.70 -2.99
C LEU A 171 12.92 -12.00 -1.60
N GLY A 172 13.72 -11.92 -0.53
CA GLY A 172 13.25 -12.14 0.83
C GLY A 172 12.19 -11.12 1.26
N THR A 173 12.43 -9.84 1.03
CA THR A 173 11.46 -8.77 1.33
C THR A 173 10.20 -8.90 0.47
N PHE A 174 10.34 -9.27 -0.81
CA PHE A 174 9.20 -9.53 -1.69
C PHE A 174 8.36 -10.71 -1.20
N VAL A 175 8.99 -11.85 -0.89
CA VAL A 175 8.29 -13.04 -0.36
C VAL A 175 7.61 -12.73 0.97
N PHE A 176 8.29 -12.00 1.86
CA PHE A 176 7.70 -11.55 3.11
C PHE A 176 6.43 -10.72 2.86
N THR A 177 6.53 -9.70 2.02
CA THR A 177 5.41 -8.80 1.69
C THR A 177 4.25 -9.54 1.03
N ALA A 178 4.54 -10.38 0.03
CA ALA A 178 3.53 -11.09 -0.74
C ALA A 178 2.84 -12.19 0.06
N PHE A 179 3.60 -12.99 0.83
CA PHE A 179 3.11 -14.29 1.33
C PHE A 179 3.13 -14.44 2.85
N LEU A 180 3.99 -13.72 3.57
CA LEU A 180 4.13 -13.87 5.03
C LEU A 180 3.41 -12.78 5.81
N ASN A 181 3.31 -11.56 5.26
CA ASN A 181 2.53 -10.51 5.88
C ASN A 181 1.03 -10.77 5.70
N TRP A 182 0.23 -10.26 6.63
CA TRP A 182 -1.23 -10.37 6.55
C TRP A 182 -1.79 -9.53 5.39
N THR A 183 -1.15 -8.39 5.11
CA THR A 183 -1.47 -7.49 3.99
C THR A 183 -0.24 -7.10 3.18
N ILE A 184 -0.45 -6.73 1.92
CA ILE A 184 0.55 -6.01 1.13
C ILE A 184 0.39 -4.51 1.42
N ASN A 185 1.50 -3.80 1.61
CA ASN A 185 1.51 -2.35 1.83
C ASN A 185 2.91 -1.78 1.56
N ALA A 186 2.98 -0.47 1.34
CA ALA A 186 4.24 0.20 1.01
C ALA A 186 5.29 0.08 2.13
N ARG A 187 4.87 0.09 3.41
CA ARG A 187 5.80 -0.07 4.55
C ARG A 187 6.56 -1.39 4.53
N SER A 188 5.96 -2.46 4.01
CA SER A 188 6.62 -3.77 3.90
C SER A 188 7.54 -3.87 2.68
N VAL A 189 7.30 -3.03 1.66
CA VAL A 189 8.15 -2.91 0.47
C VAL A 189 9.37 -2.01 0.73
N LEU A 190 9.25 -1.02 1.62
CA LEU A 190 10.30 -0.04 1.91
C LEU A 190 11.71 -0.66 2.12
N PRO A 191 11.88 -1.79 2.84
CA PRO A 191 13.20 -2.40 3.02
C PRO A 191 13.86 -2.91 1.74
N LEU A 192 13.11 -3.09 0.65
CA LEU A 192 13.64 -3.55 -0.65
C LEU A 192 14.24 -2.40 -1.47
N ILE A 193 13.83 -1.15 -1.24
CA ILE A 193 14.27 0.02 -2.02
C ILE A 193 15.80 0.24 -1.99
N PRO A 194 16.50 0.18 -0.84
CA PRO A 194 17.96 0.37 -0.82
C PRO A 194 18.71 -0.66 -1.66
N ALA A 195 18.31 -1.94 -1.57
CA ALA A 195 18.92 -3.01 -2.36
C ALA A 195 18.68 -2.78 -3.86
N THR A 196 17.47 -2.35 -4.25
CA THR A 196 17.18 -1.99 -5.64
C THR A 196 18.01 -0.81 -6.13
N ALA A 197 18.21 0.21 -5.30
CA ALA A 197 19.06 1.36 -5.66
C ALA A 197 20.52 0.92 -5.92
N ILE A 198 21.08 0.04 -5.09
CA ILE A 198 22.41 -0.54 -5.30
C ILE A 198 22.45 -1.34 -6.61
N LEU A 199 21.44 -2.18 -6.87
CA LEU A 199 21.36 -2.97 -8.11
C LEU A 199 21.26 -2.08 -9.36
N LEU A 200 20.47 -1.00 -9.30
CA LEU A 200 20.39 0.00 -10.37
C LEU A 200 21.75 0.67 -10.60
N ALA A 201 22.44 1.08 -9.53
CA ALA A 201 23.76 1.70 -9.63
C ALA A 201 24.78 0.74 -10.28
N ARG A 202 24.89 -0.50 -9.80
CA ARG A 202 25.76 -1.54 -10.40
C ARG A 202 25.46 -1.76 -11.87
N ARG A 203 24.17 -1.80 -12.24
CA ARG A 203 23.75 -1.99 -13.64
C ARG A 203 24.13 -0.81 -14.51
N LEU A 204 23.97 0.42 -14.01
CA LEU A 204 24.35 1.65 -14.73
C LEU A 204 25.87 1.79 -14.89
N GLU A 205 26.66 1.40 -13.88
CA GLU A 205 28.13 1.39 -13.96
C GLU A 205 28.62 0.48 -15.08
N ARG A 206 28.02 -0.71 -15.25
CA ARG A 206 28.35 -1.60 -16.36
C ARG A 206 27.97 -1.03 -17.74
N ILE A 207 26.88 -0.27 -17.83
CA ILE A 207 26.49 0.37 -19.09
C ILE A 207 27.42 1.56 -19.40
N ARG A 208 27.96 2.21 -18.36
CA ARG A 208 28.81 3.38 -18.44
C ARG A 208 30.29 2.99 -18.54
N GLU A 209 30.65 2.23 -19.57
CA GLU A 209 32.07 1.93 -19.87
C GLU A 209 32.84 3.19 -20.30
N VAL A 210 32.16 4.17 -20.92
CA VAL A 210 32.75 5.45 -21.37
C VAL A 210 31.83 6.63 -20.98
N PRO A 211 32.37 7.80 -20.57
CA PRO A 211 31.56 8.98 -20.26
C PRO A 211 30.70 9.44 -21.44
N ASN A 212 29.38 9.24 -21.35
CA ASN A 212 28.42 9.63 -22.38
C ASN A 212 27.43 10.68 -21.84
N ARG A 213 27.49 11.91 -22.37
CA ARG A 213 26.60 13.01 -21.97
C ARG A 213 25.11 12.67 -22.10
N ARG A 214 24.73 11.88 -23.11
CA ARG A 214 23.32 11.45 -23.31
C ARG A 214 22.86 10.53 -22.19
N LEU A 215 23.69 9.56 -21.80
CA LEU A 215 23.39 8.64 -20.71
C LEU A 215 23.24 9.41 -19.39
N THR A 216 24.15 10.34 -19.09
CA THR A 216 24.04 11.21 -17.90
C THR A 216 22.75 12.00 -17.91
N ALA A 217 22.39 12.63 -19.03
CA ALA A 217 21.12 13.37 -19.16
C ALA A 217 19.90 12.47 -18.95
N SER A 218 19.90 11.24 -19.48
CA SER A 218 18.82 10.27 -19.26
C SER A 218 18.70 9.84 -17.79
N ILE A 219 19.83 9.63 -17.09
CA ILE A 219 19.85 9.33 -15.65
C ILE A 219 19.26 10.50 -14.85
N VAL A 220 19.70 11.72 -15.14
CA VAL A 220 19.19 12.93 -14.47
C VAL A 220 17.69 13.10 -14.73
N ALA A 221 17.23 12.95 -15.98
CA ALA A 221 15.82 13.01 -16.31
C ALA A 221 15.00 11.94 -15.57
N ALA A 222 15.53 10.72 -15.47
CA ALA A 222 14.87 9.63 -14.75
C ALA A 222 14.73 9.91 -13.24
N LEU A 223 15.77 10.47 -12.63
CA LEU A 223 15.74 10.90 -11.22
C LEU A 223 14.77 12.06 -11.00
N LEU A 224 14.81 13.09 -11.86
CA LEU A 224 13.90 14.23 -11.77
C LEU A 224 12.45 13.80 -11.92
N LEU A 225 12.13 12.92 -12.89
CA LEU A 225 10.78 12.39 -13.06
C LEU A 225 10.34 11.56 -11.85
N SER A 226 11.21 10.69 -11.34
CA SER A 226 10.90 9.88 -10.14
C SER A 226 10.66 10.76 -8.91
N GLY A 227 11.49 11.78 -8.71
CA GLY A 227 11.36 12.75 -7.62
C GLY A 227 10.09 13.59 -7.75
N PHE A 228 9.81 14.11 -8.94
CA PHE A 228 8.60 14.89 -9.21
C PHE A 228 7.34 14.08 -8.91
N VAL A 229 7.23 12.85 -9.42
CA VAL A 229 6.07 11.99 -9.15
C VAL A 229 5.98 11.68 -7.65
N SER A 230 7.10 11.41 -6.98
CA SER A 230 7.11 11.14 -5.52
C SER A 230 6.62 12.33 -4.69
N PHE A 231 7.03 13.56 -5.03
CA PHE A 231 6.52 14.78 -4.38
C PHE A 231 5.05 15.03 -4.69
N TRP A 232 4.61 14.75 -5.91
CA TRP A 232 3.21 14.85 -6.30
C TRP A 232 2.33 13.88 -5.48
N ILE A 233 2.71 12.61 -5.38
CA ILE A 233 1.99 11.63 -4.56
C ILE A 233 2.03 12.02 -3.07
N THR A 234 3.16 12.52 -2.56
CA THR A 234 3.24 13.02 -1.17
C THR A 234 2.28 14.18 -0.92
N ARG A 235 2.17 15.12 -1.86
CA ARG A 235 1.18 16.22 -1.78
C ARG A 235 -0.25 15.70 -1.78
N ALA A 236 -0.54 14.74 -2.65
CA ALA A 236 -1.86 14.11 -2.74
C ALA A 236 -2.25 13.37 -1.45
N ASP A 237 -1.30 12.64 -0.84
CA ASP A 237 -1.49 11.98 0.45
C ASP A 237 -1.74 12.99 1.58
N THR A 238 -1.02 14.12 1.57
CA THR A 238 -1.23 15.22 2.53
C THR A 238 -2.61 15.85 2.36
N GLU A 239 -3.08 16.04 1.13
CA GLU A 239 -4.42 16.56 0.86
C GLU A 239 -5.51 15.57 1.31
N LEU A 240 -5.34 14.28 1.01
CA LEU A 240 -6.23 13.22 1.47
C LEU A 240 -6.34 13.22 3.00
N ALA A 241 -5.22 13.29 3.71
CA ALA A 241 -5.22 13.37 5.17
C ALA A 241 -5.94 14.62 5.70
N ASN A 242 -5.73 15.78 5.07
CA ASN A 242 -6.41 17.02 5.42
C ASN A 242 -7.91 17.01 5.09
N SER A 243 -8.36 16.20 4.13
CA SER A 243 -9.79 16.12 3.80
C SER A 243 -10.65 15.68 4.99
N ALA A 244 -10.14 14.77 5.83
CA ALA A 244 -10.81 14.34 7.05
C ALA A 244 -10.93 15.48 8.08
N ARG A 245 -9.89 16.32 8.17
CA ARG A 245 -9.91 17.54 8.99
C ARG A 245 -10.97 18.50 8.48
N SER A 246 -10.94 18.84 7.19
CA SER A 246 -11.89 19.77 6.57
C SER A 246 -13.34 19.29 6.72
N ALA A 247 -13.57 17.98 6.59
CA ALA A 247 -14.88 17.39 6.80
C ALA A 247 -15.38 17.55 8.24
N ALA A 248 -14.53 17.32 9.24
CA ALA A 248 -14.92 17.48 10.65
C ALA A 248 -15.30 18.95 10.97
N PHE A 249 -14.54 19.93 10.47
CA PHE A 249 -14.91 21.35 10.59
C PHE A 249 -16.21 21.68 9.86
N ALA A 250 -16.40 21.13 8.66
CA ALA A 250 -17.64 21.31 7.89
C ALA A 250 -18.87 20.73 8.59
N VAL A 251 -18.74 19.60 9.32
CA VAL A 251 -19.79 19.07 10.19
C VAL A 251 -20.07 20.04 11.33
N TYR A 252 -19.03 20.47 12.04
CA TYR A 252 -19.17 21.37 13.17
C TYR A 252 -19.87 22.68 12.79
N GLU A 253 -19.48 23.32 11.68
CA GLU A 253 -20.14 24.54 11.19
C GLU A 253 -21.64 24.35 10.90
N ARG A 254 -22.03 23.14 10.47
CA ARG A 254 -23.42 22.81 10.14
C ARG A 254 -24.25 22.42 11.36
N THR A 255 -23.64 21.95 12.43
CA THR A 255 -24.37 21.44 13.62
C THR A 255 -24.25 22.35 14.84
N HIS A 256 -23.18 23.15 14.93
CA HIS A 256 -22.92 24.01 16.07
C HIS A 256 -24.05 25.04 16.27
N GLY A 257 -24.47 25.22 17.53
CA GLY A 257 -25.55 26.14 17.90
C GLY A 257 -26.97 25.65 17.58
N LYS A 258 -27.15 24.49 16.92
CA LYS A 258 -28.48 23.95 16.59
C LYS A 258 -29.12 23.08 17.69
N GLY A 259 -28.41 22.86 18.80
CA GLY A 259 -28.83 21.99 19.91
C GLY A 259 -28.73 20.49 19.55
N GLY A 260 -28.58 19.63 20.55
CA GLY A 260 -28.36 18.18 20.35
C GLY A 260 -26.89 17.79 20.32
N THR A 261 -26.61 16.54 20.65
CA THR A 261 -25.27 15.95 20.63
C THR A 261 -24.89 15.56 19.20
N VAL A 262 -23.65 15.81 18.80
CA VAL A 262 -23.12 15.33 17.52
C VAL A 262 -22.44 13.99 17.74
N TRP A 263 -22.98 12.95 17.14
CA TRP A 263 -22.40 11.62 17.06
C TRP A 263 -21.71 11.45 15.72
N PHE A 264 -20.74 10.55 15.64
CA PHE A 264 -20.09 10.22 14.36
C PHE A 264 -19.77 8.74 14.23
N ILE A 265 -19.73 8.30 12.98
CA ILE A 265 -19.18 7.01 12.56
C ILE A 265 -17.87 7.30 11.82
N GLY A 266 -16.85 6.45 11.97
CA GLY A 266 -15.57 6.62 11.30
C GLY A 266 -14.39 6.72 12.26
N HIS A 267 -13.19 6.52 11.73
CA HIS A 267 -11.96 6.35 12.50
C HIS A 267 -10.83 7.24 11.95
N TRP A 268 -9.62 7.05 12.49
CA TRP A 268 -8.38 7.73 12.10
C TRP A 268 -8.48 9.25 12.34
N GLY A 269 -7.97 10.06 11.40
CA GLY A 269 -7.93 11.52 11.55
C GLY A 269 -9.30 12.15 11.74
N PHE A 270 -10.35 11.61 11.10
CA PHE A 270 -11.71 12.12 11.25
C PHE A 270 -12.18 12.03 12.71
N GLN A 271 -11.96 10.87 13.35
CA GLN A 271 -12.28 10.66 14.77
C GLN A 271 -11.57 11.68 15.66
N TYR A 272 -10.25 11.86 15.48
CA TYR A 272 -9.47 12.82 16.27
C TYR A 272 -10.06 14.24 16.18
N TYR A 273 -10.38 14.71 14.96
CA TYR A 273 -10.93 16.06 14.80
C TYR A 273 -12.36 16.19 15.30
N MET A 274 -13.21 15.19 15.10
CA MET A 274 -14.58 15.19 15.62
C MET A 274 -14.60 15.22 17.16
N GLU A 275 -13.78 14.39 17.82
CA GLU A 275 -13.65 14.39 19.28
C GLU A 275 -13.10 15.73 19.80
N SER A 276 -12.12 16.31 19.10
CA SER A 276 -11.59 17.64 19.45
C SER A 276 -12.62 18.77 19.36
N LEU A 277 -13.67 18.58 18.55
CA LEU A 277 -14.79 19.51 18.37
C LEU A 277 -15.98 19.16 19.30
N GLY A 278 -15.82 18.21 20.22
CA GLY A 278 -16.82 17.84 21.22
C GLY A 278 -17.85 16.81 20.75
N ALA A 279 -17.69 16.25 19.55
CA ALA A 279 -18.54 15.16 19.06
C ALA A 279 -18.16 13.81 19.74
N ARG A 280 -19.09 12.86 19.74
CA ARG A 280 -18.92 11.56 20.39
C ARG A 280 -18.95 10.40 19.38
N PRO A 281 -18.09 9.39 19.52
CA PRO A 281 -18.17 8.21 18.66
C PRO A 281 -19.47 7.46 18.94
N LEU A 282 -20.15 7.01 17.89
CA LEU A 282 -21.35 6.19 18.01
C LEU A 282 -20.96 4.74 18.39
N ASP A 283 -21.45 4.25 19.53
CA ASP A 283 -21.38 2.83 19.88
C ASP A 283 -22.60 2.10 19.31
N TRP A 284 -22.37 1.20 18.35
CA TRP A 284 -23.42 0.40 17.73
C TRP A 284 -24.06 -0.62 18.68
N LEU A 285 -23.34 -1.07 19.71
CA LEU A 285 -23.84 -2.07 20.66
C LEU A 285 -24.68 -1.44 21.76
N ASN A 286 -24.41 -0.17 22.09
CA ASN A 286 -25.15 0.59 23.08
C ASN A 286 -25.41 2.01 22.56
N PRO A 287 -26.28 2.18 21.54
CA PRO A 287 -26.57 3.49 21.00
C PRO A 287 -27.22 4.38 22.08
N GLN A 288 -26.56 5.48 22.43
CA GLN A 288 -27.02 6.48 23.40
C GLN A 288 -27.59 7.73 22.72
N VAL A 289 -28.03 7.59 21.48
CA VAL A 289 -28.52 8.70 20.64
C VAL A 289 -29.95 9.08 21.04
N ASN A 290 -30.25 10.38 21.00
CA ASN A 290 -31.57 10.91 21.32
C ASN A 290 -32.18 11.66 20.13
N ASN A 291 -33.50 11.84 20.14
CA ASN A 291 -34.19 12.69 19.17
C ASN A 291 -33.63 14.12 19.22
N GLY A 292 -33.36 14.69 18.06
CA GLY A 292 -32.72 16.00 17.91
C GLY A 292 -31.20 15.99 17.91
N ASP A 293 -30.55 14.86 18.22
CA ASP A 293 -29.11 14.68 18.02
C ASP A 293 -28.75 14.61 16.53
N PHE A 294 -27.47 14.78 16.21
CA PHE A 294 -26.92 14.64 14.86
C PHE A 294 -26.05 13.40 14.75
N VAL A 295 -26.05 12.75 13.58
CA VAL A 295 -25.09 11.69 13.25
C VAL A 295 -24.34 12.08 11.97
N ALA A 296 -23.04 12.27 12.09
CA ALA A 296 -22.14 12.46 10.97
C ALA A 296 -21.66 11.10 10.44
N VAL A 297 -22.00 10.80 9.19
CA VAL A 297 -21.63 9.56 8.52
C VAL A 297 -20.72 9.89 7.34
N PRO A 298 -19.41 9.54 7.40
CA PRO A 298 -18.58 9.52 6.22
C PRO A 298 -19.00 8.34 5.36
N TYR A 299 -19.33 8.59 4.10
CA TYR A 299 -19.55 7.53 3.14
C TYR A 299 -18.81 7.91 1.87
N ASN A 300 -17.66 7.27 1.66
CA ASN A 300 -16.81 7.46 0.49
C ASN A 300 -15.87 6.27 0.39
N ASN A 301 -14.98 6.29 -0.60
CA ASN A 301 -13.75 5.52 -0.74
C ASN A 301 -13.35 4.57 0.43
N LEU A 302 -13.24 5.03 1.68
CA LEU A 302 -12.84 4.19 2.83
C LEU A 302 -13.97 3.42 3.54
N TRP A 303 -15.22 3.88 3.45
CA TRP A 303 -16.41 3.32 4.09
C TRP A 303 -17.51 3.09 3.03
N PRO A 304 -17.55 1.88 2.44
CA PRO A 304 -18.30 1.64 1.21
C PRO A 304 -19.82 1.66 1.39
N SER A 305 -20.32 1.43 2.61
CA SER A 305 -21.76 1.48 2.89
C SER A 305 -22.11 2.86 3.42
N ASP A 306 -22.86 3.62 2.63
CA ASP A 306 -23.64 4.73 3.17
C ASP A 306 -24.60 4.15 4.23
N ARG A 307 -24.38 4.54 5.48
CA ARG A 307 -25.21 4.15 6.63
C ARG A 307 -26.10 5.28 7.09
N SER A 308 -26.22 6.35 6.31
CA SER A 308 -27.16 7.42 6.61
C SER A 308 -28.61 6.93 6.60
N ASP A 309 -28.91 5.87 5.83
CA ASP A 309 -30.19 5.19 5.82
C ASP A 309 -30.50 4.38 7.10
N ASP A 310 -29.50 4.09 7.93
CA ASP A 310 -29.71 3.46 9.24
C ASP A 310 -30.35 4.43 10.25
N PHE A 311 -30.41 5.74 9.91
CA PHE A 311 -30.91 6.80 10.78
C PHE A 311 -32.14 7.48 10.19
N LEU A 312 -33.17 7.67 11.02
CA LEU A 312 -34.40 8.37 10.64
C LEU A 312 -34.25 9.88 10.84
N GLY A 313 -34.61 10.64 9.82
CA GLY A 313 -34.69 12.11 9.85
C GLY A 313 -34.03 12.79 8.64
N PRO A 314 -34.03 14.13 8.59
CA PRO A 314 -33.54 14.89 7.45
C PRO A 314 -32.02 14.73 7.29
N LYS A 315 -31.62 14.56 6.02
CA LYS A 315 -30.24 14.28 5.62
C LYS A 315 -29.69 15.48 4.86
N GLU A 316 -28.57 16.00 5.33
CA GLU A 316 -27.75 16.95 4.60
C GLU A 316 -26.50 16.24 4.08
N GLN A 317 -26.27 16.27 2.77
CA GLN A 317 -25.09 15.68 2.14
C GLN A 317 -24.13 16.76 1.64
N PHE A 318 -22.83 16.54 1.81
CA PHE A 318 -21.81 17.43 1.27
C PHE A 318 -20.56 16.66 0.86
N GLY A 319 -19.79 17.25 -0.06
CA GLY A 319 -18.55 16.68 -0.58
C GLY A 319 -17.33 17.52 -0.21
N VAL A 320 -16.21 16.84 0.03
CA VAL A 320 -14.87 17.45 0.14
C VAL A 320 -14.09 17.07 -1.12
N GLN A 321 -13.81 18.07 -1.96
CA GLN A 321 -13.07 17.87 -3.19
C GLN A 321 -11.58 17.66 -2.91
N LEU A 322 -10.95 16.81 -3.73
CA LEU A 322 -9.50 16.63 -3.80
C LEU A 322 -9.01 17.22 -5.12
N HIS A 323 -7.98 18.06 -5.08
CA HIS A 323 -7.47 18.83 -6.21
C HIS A 323 -6.14 18.28 -6.74
N SER A 324 -5.49 17.35 -6.04
CA SER A 324 -4.19 16.82 -6.42
C SER A 324 -4.21 15.89 -7.64
N HIS A 325 -5.37 15.45 -8.13
CA HIS A 325 -5.48 14.49 -9.24
C HIS A 325 -4.66 13.20 -9.02
N ALA A 326 -4.42 12.83 -7.76
CA ALA A 326 -3.81 11.58 -7.35
C ALA A 326 -4.35 11.20 -5.97
N SER A 327 -4.29 9.92 -5.62
CA SER A 327 -4.62 9.47 -4.27
C SER A 327 -3.86 8.21 -3.91
N THR A 328 -3.43 8.15 -2.65
CA THR A 328 -2.84 6.96 -2.00
C THR A 328 -3.90 6.00 -1.48
N ILE A 329 -5.14 6.47 -1.27
CA ILE A 329 -6.27 5.63 -0.87
C ILE A 329 -7.50 6.04 -1.66
N CYS A 330 -7.92 5.15 -2.56
CA CYS A 330 -9.16 5.29 -3.32
C CYS A 330 -9.59 3.88 -3.76
N PRO A 331 -10.35 3.15 -2.94
CA PRO A 331 -10.78 1.78 -3.24
C PRO A 331 -11.63 1.67 -4.51
N GLU A 332 -12.41 2.70 -4.87
CA GLU A 332 -13.13 2.80 -6.14
C GLU A 332 -12.21 2.75 -7.36
N LEU A 333 -10.99 3.29 -7.23
CA LEU A 333 -9.93 3.23 -8.23
C LEU A 333 -8.85 2.20 -7.87
N GLY A 334 -9.12 1.30 -6.92
CA GLY A 334 -8.22 0.23 -6.51
C GLY A 334 -6.89 0.68 -5.90
N ALA A 335 -6.79 1.90 -5.36
CA ALA A 335 -5.59 2.45 -4.73
C ALA A 335 -5.60 2.30 -3.20
N GLY A 336 -4.46 1.95 -2.59
CA GLY A 336 -4.37 1.71 -1.14
C GLY A 336 -2.96 1.51 -0.61
N PHE A 337 -2.17 2.57 -0.55
CA PHE A 337 -0.75 2.59 -0.18
C PHE A 337 -0.44 1.84 1.14
N TYR A 338 -1.32 1.99 2.12
CA TYR A 338 -1.13 1.46 3.48
C TYR A 338 -1.74 0.06 3.68
N TYR A 339 -2.66 -0.37 2.81
CA TYR A 339 -3.44 -1.59 3.03
C TYR A 339 -4.06 -2.15 1.73
N SER A 340 -3.51 -3.26 1.22
CA SER A 340 -3.95 -3.89 -0.03
C SER A 340 -5.29 -4.62 0.04
N HIS A 341 -5.92 -4.76 1.21
CA HIS A 341 -7.26 -5.34 1.29
C HIS A 341 -8.31 -4.48 0.57
N TRP A 342 -8.00 -3.22 0.31
CA TRP A 342 -8.84 -2.28 -0.42
C TRP A 342 -8.32 -1.96 -1.83
N ALA A 343 -7.19 -2.56 -2.24
CA ALA A 343 -6.43 -2.05 -3.38
C ALA A 343 -5.59 -3.08 -4.14
N LEU A 344 -5.45 -2.82 -5.45
CA LEU A 344 -4.60 -3.57 -6.37
C LEU A 344 -3.29 -2.82 -6.68
N ILE A 345 -3.32 -1.49 -6.55
CA ILE A 345 -2.20 -0.58 -6.81
C ILE A 345 -1.91 0.26 -5.56
N PRO A 346 -0.65 0.69 -5.34
CA PRO A 346 -0.30 1.48 -4.15
C PRO A 346 -0.86 2.91 -4.19
N TYR A 347 -1.05 3.49 -5.37
CA TYR A 347 -1.66 4.81 -5.57
C TYR A 347 -2.20 4.92 -7.00
N VAL A 348 -3.03 5.92 -7.25
CA VAL A 348 -3.59 6.22 -8.58
C VAL A 348 -3.36 7.68 -8.92
N ILE A 349 -3.14 7.98 -10.20
CA ILE A 349 -3.10 9.33 -10.76
C ILE A 349 -4.24 9.43 -11.79
N GLY A 350 -5.08 10.45 -11.67
CA GLY A 350 -6.26 10.63 -12.53
C GLY A 350 -7.37 11.47 -11.87
N PRO A 351 -8.58 11.46 -12.44
CA PRO A 351 -9.74 12.10 -11.82
C PRO A 351 -10.12 11.34 -10.55
N ILE A 352 -9.85 11.95 -9.39
CA ILE A 352 -10.12 11.33 -8.07
C ILE A 352 -11.51 11.75 -7.61
N PRO A 353 -12.39 10.80 -7.25
CA PRO A 353 -13.69 11.13 -6.68
C PRO A 353 -13.52 11.84 -5.32
N GLY A 354 -14.36 12.83 -5.06
CA GLY A 354 -14.38 13.55 -3.79
C GLY A 354 -14.82 12.66 -2.62
N GLY A 355 -14.50 13.06 -1.40
CA GLY A 355 -15.04 12.41 -0.21
C GLY A 355 -16.46 12.91 0.07
N HIS A 356 -17.43 12.01 0.27
CA HIS A 356 -18.80 12.37 0.64
C HIS A 356 -19.08 12.10 2.13
N TYR A 357 -19.94 12.95 2.69
CA TYR A 357 -20.34 12.94 4.08
C TYR A 357 -21.82 13.31 4.17
N SER A 358 -22.53 12.69 5.11
CA SER A 358 -23.91 13.05 5.45
C SER A 358 -24.00 13.43 6.91
N ILE A 359 -24.88 14.36 7.20
CA ILE A 359 -25.33 14.70 8.55
C ILE A 359 -26.81 14.34 8.60
N VAL A 360 -27.17 13.41 9.47
CA VAL A 360 -28.56 13.06 9.74
C VAL A 360 -28.97 13.71 11.06
N ARG A 361 -30.06 14.47 11.08
CA ARG A 361 -30.67 14.92 12.33
C ARG A 361 -31.70 13.90 12.75
N LEU A 362 -31.57 13.33 13.94
CA LEU A 362 -32.43 12.24 14.39
C LEU A 362 -33.83 12.74 14.72
N GLU A 363 -34.81 12.08 14.12
CA GLU A 363 -36.24 12.26 14.39
C GLU A 363 -36.82 11.04 15.13
N PRO A 364 -37.99 11.18 15.79
CA PRO A 364 -38.63 10.11 16.56
C PRO A 364 -38.94 8.82 15.79
#